data_AF-A0A437LUL4-F1
#
_entry.id   AF-A0A437LUL4-F1
#
_cell.length_a   1.000
_cell.length_b   1.000
_cell.length_c   1.000
_cell.angle_alpha   90.00
_cell.angle_beta   90.00
_cell.angle_gamma   90.00
#
_symmetry.space_group_name_H-M   'P 1'
#
loop_
_entity.id
_entity.type
_entity.pdbx_description
1 polymer ?
#
loop_
_entity_poly.entity_id
_entity_poly.type
_entity_poly.pdbx_seq_one_letter_code
_entity_poly.pdbx_strand_id
1 'polypeptide(L)'
;AMAGAQRDLDFIRLDPAPFAATPNISIDYAVMERTQNGAVVPCSIGWSDVGSWAALWDIGEKDADGNVTKGPVHLVGTSNSYIRSEGMLTGVVGLDDAVIVVTDDAVLAMHRSKAQDVKKLVEKL
;
A
#
# COMPACT_ATOMS: atom_id res chain seq x y z
N ALA A 1 -25.26 -0.82 15.44
CA ALA A 1 -24.82 -0.09 14.23
C ALA A 1 -25.89 -0.14 13.14
N MET A 2 -26.22 -1.30 12.59
CA MET A 2 -27.15 -1.41 11.45
C MET A 2 -28.61 -1.04 11.76
N ALA A 3 -29.14 -1.39 12.93
CA ALA A 3 -30.55 -1.11 13.27
C ALA A 3 -30.88 0.39 13.33
N GLY A 4 -29.90 1.24 13.67
CA GLY A 4 -30.03 2.70 13.65
C GLY A 4 -29.39 3.35 12.43
N ALA A 5 -29.00 2.56 11.43
CA ALA A 5 -28.35 3.09 10.24
C ALA A 5 -29.34 3.88 9.38
N GLN A 6 -28.85 4.96 8.78
CA GLN A 6 -29.63 5.84 7.92
C GLN A 6 -29.05 5.84 6.52
N ARG A 7 -29.92 5.98 5.52
CA ARG A 7 -29.49 6.20 4.15
C ARG A 7 -29.14 7.68 3.99
N ASP A 8 -27.92 7.95 3.56
CA ASP A 8 -27.45 9.28 3.19
C ASP A 8 -27.03 9.24 1.72
N LEU A 9 -27.83 9.87 0.86
CA LEU A 9 -27.66 9.83 -0.59
C LEU A 9 -27.50 8.38 -1.12
N ASP A 10 -26.32 8.07 -1.64
CA ASP A 10 -25.94 6.81 -2.27
C ASP A 10 -25.29 5.79 -1.31
N PHE A 11 -25.15 6.11 -0.02
CA PHE A 11 -24.56 5.22 0.97
C PHE A 11 -25.36 5.09 2.27
N ILE A 12 -24.99 4.12 3.08
CA ILE A 12 -25.58 3.88 4.40
C ILE A 12 -24.62 4.40 5.47
N ARG A 13 -25.09 5.31 6.30
CA ARG A 13 -24.40 5.72 7.53
C ARG A 13 -24.85 4.84 8.68
N LEU A 14 -23.88 4.20 9.32
CA LEU A 14 -24.13 3.42 10.53
C LEU A 14 -24.42 4.35 11.71
N ASP A 15 -25.22 3.87 12.65
CA ASP A 15 -25.41 4.56 13.93
C ASP A 15 -24.06 4.72 14.66
N PRO A 16 -23.60 5.96 14.93
CA PRO A 16 -22.25 6.23 15.43
C PRO A 16 -21.94 5.57 16.77
N ALA A 17 -22.86 5.64 17.75
CA ALA A 17 -22.59 5.17 19.11
C ALA A 17 -22.34 3.65 19.19
N PRO A 18 -23.23 2.78 18.66
CA PRO A 18 -22.99 1.35 18.65
C PRO A 18 -21.90 0.94 17.64
N PHE A 19 -21.62 1.73 16.60
CA PHE A 19 -20.50 1.45 15.70
C PHE A 19 -19.16 1.69 16.41
N ALA A 20 -19.00 2.80 17.14
CA ALA A 20 -17.81 3.09 17.92
C ALA A 20 -17.54 2.05 19.03
N ALA A 21 -18.58 1.40 19.54
CA ALA A 21 -18.46 0.32 20.52
C ALA A 21 -18.14 -1.06 19.89
N THR A 22 -18.07 -1.16 18.57
CA THR A 22 -17.83 -2.44 17.88
C THR A 22 -16.34 -2.82 17.98
N PRO A 23 -16.00 -4.11 18.20
CA PRO A 23 -14.62 -4.55 18.21
C PRO A 23 -13.92 -4.27 16.88
N ASN A 24 -12.68 -3.76 16.95
CA ASN A 24 -11.83 -3.59 15.78
C ASN A 24 -11.15 -4.92 15.45
N ILE A 25 -11.83 -5.75 14.65
CA ILE A 25 -11.38 -7.08 14.22
C ILE A 25 -11.70 -7.26 12.73
N SER A 26 -10.80 -7.89 11.96
CA SER A 26 -11.03 -8.14 10.54
C SER A 26 -12.16 -9.15 10.31
N ILE A 27 -12.79 -9.08 9.13
CA ILE A 27 -13.82 -10.05 8.73
C ILE A 27 -13.27 -11.47 8.65
N ASP A 28 -11.98 -11.63 8.31
CA ASP A 28 -11.31 -12.92 8.24
C ASP A 28 -11.40 -13.64 9.58
N TYR A 29 -10.99 -12.96 10.67
CA TYR A 29 -11.09 -13.50 12.03
C TYR A 29 -12.50 -13.55 12.58
N ALA A 30 -13.32 -12.53 12.30
CA ALA A 30 -14.65 -12.43 12.87
C ALA A 30 -15.62 -13.47 12.29
N VAL A 31 -15.48 -13.77 11.00
CA VAL A 31 -16.43 -14.57 10.21
C VAL A 31 -15.75 -15.68 9.42
N MET A 32 -14.77 -15.36 8.56
CA MET A 32 -14.29 -16.31 7.54
C MET A 32 -13.58 -17.53 8.12
N GLU A 33 -12.81 -17.37 9.20
CA GLU A 33 -12.16 -18.49 9.89
C GLU A 33 -13.16 -19.37 10.66
N ARG A 34 -14.35 -18.85 10.96
CA ARG A 34 -15.36 -19.53 11.78
C ARG A 34 -16.51 -20.10 10.97
N THR A 35 -16.65 -19.72 9.71
CA THR A 35 -17.75 -20.15 8.86
C THR A 35 -17.54 -21.57 8.34
N GLN A 36 -18.59 -22.38 8.39
CA GLN A 36 -18.63 -23.68 7.70
C GLN A 36 -19.17 -23.57 6.27
N ASN A 37 -19.66 -22.37 5.88
CA ASN A 37 -20.30 -22.11 4.60
C ASN A 37 -19.37 -21.29 3.67
N GLY A 38 -18.09 -21.63 3.63
CA GLY A 38 -17.10 -21.01 2.75
C GLY A 38 -16.84 -21.83 1.48
N ALA A 39 -16.61 -21.17 0.35
CA ALA A 39 -16.13 -21.79 -0.88
C ALA A 39 -15.04 -20.91 -1.50
N VAL A 40 -14.05 -21.53 -2.15
CA VAL A 40 -12.92 -20.84 -2.78
C VAL A 40 -12.87 -21.21 -4.26
N VAL A 41 -12.64 -20.20 -5.11
CA VAL A 41 -12.44 -20.39 -6.55
C VAL A 41 -11.02 -19.95 -6.91
N PRO A 42 -10.18 -20.85 -7.46
CA PRO A 42 -8.87 -20.47 -7.95
C PRO A 42 -8.98 -19.42 -9.06
N CYS A 43 -8.12 -18.41 -9.02
CA CYS A 43 -8.13 -17.31 -9.97
C CYS A 43 -6.70 -16.93 -10.36
N SER A 44 -6.44 -16.74 -11.65
CA SER A 44 -5.16 -16.29 -12.20
C SER A 44 -5.38 -15.06 -13.08
N ILE A 45 -5.62 -13.93 -12.42
CA ILE A 45 -5.95 -12.65 -13.08
C ILE A 45 -4.86 -11.58 -12.90
N GLY A 46 -3.67 -11.98 -12.41
CA GLY A 46 -2.61 -11.03 -12.09
C GLY A 46 -2.95 -10.09 -10.93
N TRP A 47 -3.87 -10.50 -10.05
CA TRP A 47 -4.23 -9.72 -8.87
C TRP A 47 -3.04 -9.62 -7.92
N SER A 48 -2.76 -8.41 -7.47
CA SER A 48 -1.80 -8.10 -6.42
C SER A 48 -2.50 -7.16 -5.44
N ASP A 49 -2.41 -7.46 -4.15
CA ASP A 49 -2.82 -6.53 -3.10
C ASP A 49 -1.79 -5.40 -3.08
N VAL A 50 -2.02 -4.35 -3.86
CA VAL A 50 -1.14 -3.18 -3.95
C VAL A 50 -1.24 -2.39 -2.63
N GLY A 51 -0.72 -2.97 -1.56
CA GLY A 51 -0.73 -2.45 -0.20
C GLY A 51 0.65 -2.05 0.30
N SER A 52 1.70 -2.22 -0.52
CA SER A 52 3.07 -1.83 -0.17
C SER A 52 3.78 -1.18 -1.36
N TRP A 53 4.71 -0.27 -1.07
CA TRP A 53 5.56 0.32 -2.11
C TRP A 53 6.41 -0.71 -2.87
N ALA A 54 6.72 -1.84 -2.23
CA ALA A 54 7.40 -2.96 -2.90
C ALA A 54 6.53 -3.60 -4.00
N ALA A 55 5.20 -3.68 -3.81
CA ALA A 55 4.29 -4.21 -4.82
C ALA A 55 4.28 -3.37 -6.11
N LEU A 56 4.52 -2.06 -6.00
CA LEU A 56 4.64 -1.16 -7.16
C LEU A 56 5.93 -1.43 -7.96
N TRP A 57 7.01 -1.85 -7.29
CA TRP A 57 8.20 -2.33 -7.97
C TRP A 57 7.95 -3.65 -8.69
N ASP A 58 7.21 -4.59 -8.07
CA ASP A 58 6.94 -5.90 -8.65
C ASP A 58 6.20 -5.79 -9.99
N ILE A 59 5.17 -4.94 -10.05
CA ILE A 59 4.34 -4.75 -11.26
C ILE A 59 4.91 -3.72 -12.25
N GLY A 60 5.90 -2.93 -11.84
CA GLY A 60 6.50 -1.89 -12.68
C GLY A 60 7.39 -2.46 -13.78
N GLU A 61 7.44 -1.75 -14.91
CA GLU A 61 8.41 -1.99 -15.97
C GLU A 61 9.82 -1.67 -15.45
N LYS A 62 10.72 -2.65 -15.59
CA LYS A 62 12.08 -2.59 -15.05
C LYS A 62 13.06 -2.20 -16.15
N ASP A 63 14.02 -1.37 -15.81
CA ASP A 63 15.19 -1.13 -16.66
C ASP A 63 16.19 -2.30 -16.60
N ALA A 64 17.34 -2.13 -17.25
CA ALA A 64 18.40 -3.15 -17.32
C ALA A 64 19.00 -3.51 -15.95
N ASP A 65 18.90 -2.61 -14.96
CA ASP A 65 19.43 -2.78 -13.61
C ASP A 65 18.33 -3.18 -12.62
N GLY A 66 17.13 -3.48 -13.11
CA GLY A 66 15.99 -3.91 -12.29
C GLY A 66 15.26 -2.75 -11.59
N ASN A 67 15.50 -1.50 -11.98
CA ASN A 67 14.83 -0.36 -11.36
C ASN A 67 13.50 -0.06 -12.02
N VAL A 68 12.56 0.43 -11.21
CA VAL A 68 11.30 1.03 -11.67
C VAL A 68 11.35 2.51 -11.34
N THR A 69 11.23 3.36 -12.36
CA THR A 69 11.25 4.82 -12.18
C THR A 69 9.95 5.46 -12.64
N LYS A 70 9.52 6.52 -11.96
CA LYS A 70 8.36 7.32 -12.36
C LYS A 70 8.60 8.79 -12.07
N GLY A 71 8.51 9.63 -13.10
CA GLY A 71 8.75 11.07 -13.00
C GLY A 71 10.20 11.46 -13.26
N PRO A 72 10.63 12.68 -12.87
CA PRO A 72 11.97 13.20 -13.15
C PRO A 72 13.03 12.54 -12.26
N VAL A 73 13.53 11.37 -12.68
CA VAL A 73 14.47 10.54 -11.93
C VAL A 73 15.76 10.29 -12.73
N HIS A 74 16.92 10.42 -12.09
CA HIS A 74 18.21 9.99 -12.62
C HIS A 74 18.93 9.04 -11.67
N LEU A 75 19.41 7.93 -12.23
CA LEU A 75 20.06 6.86 -11.49
C LEU A 75 21.53 6.73 -11.92
N VAL A 76 22.43 6.52 -10.96
CA VAL A 76 23.84 6.19 -11.22
C VAL A 76 24.25 5.05 -10.30
N GLY A 77 24.55 3.88 -10.87
CA GLY A 77 24.92 2.69 -10.09
C GLY A 77 23.86 2.30 -9.07
N THR A 78 22.59 2.32 -9.47
CA THR A 78 21.45 1.94 -8.62
C THR A 78 20.77 0.72 -9.23
N SER A 79 20.36 -0.24 -8.41
CA SER A 79 19.73 -1.49 -8.87
C SER A 79 18.55 -1.90 -8.01
N ASN A 80 17.65 -2.73 -8.58
CA ASN A 80 16.51 -3.34 -7.91
C ASN A 80 15.62 -2.37 -7.11
N SER A 81 15.59 -1.10 -7.51
CA SER A 81 15.00 -0.01 -6.72
C SER A 81 13.73 0.55 -7.36
N TYR A 82 12.83 1.06 -6.53
CA TYR A 82 11.65 1.83 -6.96
C TYR A 82 11.82 3.30 -6.60
N ILE A 83 11.82 4.18 -7.60
CA ILE A 83 11.95 5.61 -7.41
C ILE A 83 10.79 6.32 -8.09
N ARG A 84 9.99 7.05 -7.31
CA ARG A 84 8.93 7.91 -7.82
C ARG A 84 9.18 9.33 -7.37
N SER A 85 9.07 10.28 -8.29
CA SER A 85 9.05 11.70 -7.98
C SER A 85 7.88 12.40 -8.65
N GLU A 86 7.24 13.29 -7.90
CA GLU A 86 6.21 14.21 -8.37
C GLU A 86 6.82 15.60 -8.50
N GLY A 87 7.07 16.05 -9.73
CA GLY A 87 7.55 17.40 -10.04
C GLY A 87 9.03 17.68 -9.75
N MET A 88 9.65 17.06 -8.73
CA MET A 88 11.00 17.39 -8.28
C MET A 88 12.08 16.47 -8.87
N LEU A 89 13.12 17.03 -9.48
CA LEU A 89 14.25 16.23 -9.98
C LEU A 89 14.89 15.41 -8.86
N THR A 90 14.89 14.09 -8.99
CA THR A 90 15.41 13.16 -7.98
C THR A 90 16.60 12.37 -8.53
N GLY A 91 17.76 12.57 -7.92
CA GLY A 91 18.98 11.82 -8.22
C GLY A 91 19.22 10.73 -7.18
N VAL A 92 19.53 9.51 -7.62
CA VAL A 92 19.87 8.39 -6.73
C VAL A 92 21.17 7.76 -7.20
N VAL A 93 22.10 7.56 -6.26
CA VAL A 93 23.45 7.09 -6.56
C VAL A 93 23.84 5.98 -5.60
N GLY A 94 24.29 4.86 -6.13
CA GLY A 94 24.91 3.79 -5.35
C GLY A 94 23.98 3.01 -4.42
N LEU A 95 22.66 3.05 -4.66
CA LEU A 95 21.69 2.31 -3.82
C LEU A 95 21.26 1.01 -4.48
N ASP A 96 21.02 -0.01 -3.67
CA ASP A 96 20.42 -1.27 -4.10
C ASP A 96 19.18 -1.54 -3.24
N ASP A 97 18.16 -2.15 -3.83
CA ASP A 97 16.91 -2.50 -3.17
C ASP A 97 16.26 -1.33 -2.40
N ALA A 98 16.29 -0.12 -2.96
CA ALA A 98 15.71 1.06 -2.34
C ALA A 98 14.28 1.35 -2.82
N VAL A 99 13.48 1.96 -1.96
CA VAL A 99 12.20 2.60 -2.31
C VAL A 99 12.34 4.07 -1.93
N ILE A 100 12.25 4.95 -2.92
CA ILE A 100 12.28 6.40 -2.75
C ILE A 100 11.03 7.00 -3.38
N VAL A 101 10.24 7.72 -2.58
CA VAL A 101 9.04 8.42 -3.03
C VAL A 101 9.16 9.87 -2.62
N VAL A 102 9.13 10.77 -3.60
CA VAL A 102 9.16 12.22 -3.43
C VAL A 102 7.82 12.78 -3.89
N THR A 103 7.08 13.36 -2.94
CA THR A 103 5.86 14.14 -3.19
C THR A 103 6.12 15.62 -2.90
N ASP A 104 5.13 16.47 -3.13
CA ASP A 104 5.24 17.92 -2.87
C ASP A 104 5.46 18.26 -1.39
N ASP A 105 4.99 17.40 -0.48
CA ASP A 105 4.95 17.64 0.97
C ASP A 105 5.85 16.69 1.79
N ALA A 106 6.32 15.58 1.22
CA ALA A 106 7.07 14.58 1.95
C ALA A 106 8.05 13.77 1.08
N VAL A 107 9.05 13.19 1.75
CA VAL A 107 9.96 12.21 1.16
C VAL A 107 9.96 10.95 2.01
N LEU A 108 9.71 9.81 1.37
CA LEU A 108 9.88 8.49 1.95
C LEU A 108 11.09 7.82 1.32
N ALA A 109 12.03 7.36 2.15
CA ALA A 109 13.15 6.54 1.72
C ALA A 109 13.27 5.32 2.65
N MET A 110 13.37 4.13 2.07
CA MET A 110 13.55 2.89 2.83
C MET A 110 14.17 1.80 1.98
N HIS A 111 14.69 0.77 2.63
CA HIS A 111 15.00 -0.48 1.95
C HIS A 111 13.69 -1.20 1.57
N ARG A 112 13.61 -1.79 0.39
CA ARG A 112 12.42 -2.42 -0.19
C ARG A 112 11.85 -3.53 0.69
N SER A 113 12.73 -4.31 1.33
CA SER A 113 12.34 -5.36 2.30
C SER A 113 11.69 -4.82 3.59
N LYS A 114 11.71 -3.50 3.83
CA LYS A 114 11.13 -2.84 5.00
C LYS A 114 9.80 -2.13 4.69
N ALA A 115 9.16 -2.44 3.56
CA ALA A 115 7.93 -1.76 3.15
C ALA A 115 6.80 -1.81 4.19
N GLN A 116 6.73 -2.84 5.04
CA GLN A 116 5.75 -2.96 6.13
C GLN A 116 6.04 -2.03 7.32
N ASP A 117 7.27 -1.54 7.47
CA ASP A 117 7.67 -0.67 8.58
C ASP A 117 7.22 0.78 8.39
N VAL A 118 6.67 1.15 7.22
CA VAL A 118 6.11 2.49 6.96
C VAL A 118 5.05 2.85 8.01
N LYS A 119 4.22 1.89 8.42
CA LYS A 119 3.21 2.12 9.46
C LYS A 119 3.85 2.57 10.79
N LYS A 120 4.98 1.98 11.17
CA LYS A 120 5.72 2.35 12.39
C LYS A 120 6.30 3.76 12.32
N LEU A 121 6.63 4.23 11.12
CA LEU A 121 7.08 5.61 10.91
C LEU A 121 5.91 6.57 11.08
N VAL A 122 4.77 6.28 10.45
CA VAL A 122 3.56 7.10 10.53
C VAL A 122 3.05 7.21 11.98
N GLU A 123 3.12 6.13 12.76
CA GLU A 123 2.72 6.13 14.19
C GLU A 123 3.57 7.05 15.09
N LYS A 124 4.72 7.56 14.61
CA LYS A 124 5.63 8.43 15.37
C LYS A 124 5.56 9.91 15.00
N LEU A 125 4.83 10.26 13.93
CA LEU A 125 4.63 11.63 13.45
C LEU A 125 3.35 12.21 14.08
#